data_AF-A0A6G0WP18-F1
#
_entry.id   AF-A0A6G0WP18-F1
#
_cell.length_a   1.000
_cell.length_b   1.000
_cell.length_c   1.000
_cell.angle_alpha   90.00
_cell.angle_beta   90.00
_cell.angle_gamma   90.00
#
_symmetry.space_group_name_H-M   'P 1'
#
loop_
_entity.id
_entity.type
_entity.pdbx_description
1 polymer ?
#
loop_
_entity_poly.entity_id
_entity_poly.type
_entity_poly.pdbx_seq_one_letter_code
_entity_poly.pdbx_strand_id
1 'polypeptide(L)'
;MPPHRRATGRSSIKNVKGKESQHQRLFFTNEKKLRIMDFAKQSSKRAAADYFFPGVTGKPLVTLLKRIDRWERGRSKIQALADDPATRSKKSNRQSGWATVLEKEDEEDIVAWVLALRKEGIPVGNLLLACKALETAKKQGYHEDQFKASSTWIEGFKRRWSRALRTKCRSGQANNDQGEAALEAFSKKVKETIRLNDIEDIYNDDQTAVNYEYVPDKTLDAKGAKNVWIKSSGHDKDRMTAMLLVDAVGTKYPLFLVFKTPESVVKTTVIENLTQRNGFGSRLWKEIEEIHERHQSRIFGNPSGWWNSRISIKFLEYHFGHRRNQNLKKILLMWDDFGAHFTPDVVAVAEELDIILVKIPPTFTWICQPADVAWMKPLKIALCKRWVQHLRDEIGLHKSGPFHLRRPDRFDVVDWVNEAWEGLSKKVIINGFLKCQVIDRNSNNKDA
;
A
#
# COMPACT_ATOMS: atom_id res chain seq x y z
N MET A 1 57.39 19.92 -18.74
CA MET A 1 56.46 19.00 -19.43
C MET A 1 55.40 19.82 -20.14
N PRO A 2 54.99 19.46 -21.37
CA PRO A 2 54.17 20.31 -22.22
C PRO A 2 52.72 20.38 -21.69
N PRO A 3 51.98 21.48 -21.95
CA PRO A 3 50.58 21.59 -21.57
C PRO A 3 49.77 20.51 -22.28
N HIS A 4 49.04 19.72 -21.50
CA HIS A 4 48.16 18.66 -21.98
C HIS A 4 47.19 19.25 -23.00
N ARG A 5 47.16 18.70 -24.23
CA ARG A 5 46.16 19.07 -25.24
C ARG A 5 44.79 18.95 -24.61
N ARG A 6 44.03 20.05 -24.58
CA ARG A 6 42.59 19.99 -24.35
C ARG A 6 42.03 19.07 -25.43
N ALA A 7 41.41 17.96 -25.04
CA ALA A 7 40.61 17.18 -25.96
C ALA A 7 39.41 18.05 -26.36
N THR A 8 39.57 18.83 -27.42
CA THR A 8 38.44 19.44 -28.10
C THR A 8 37.64 18.30 -28.69
N GLY A 9 36.60 17.88 -27.95
CA GLY A 9 35.51 17.13 -28.54
C GLY A 9 35.08 17.84 -29.83
N ARG A 10 34.81 17.06 -30.88
CA ARG A 10 34.41 17.58 -32.18
C ARG A 10 33.26 18.56 -31.99
N SER A 11 33.46 19.82 -32.34
CA SER A 11 32.41 20.83 -32.32
C SER A 11 31.23 20.31 -33.14
N SER A 12 30.04 20.24 -32.52
CA SER A 12 28.81 19.93 -33.23
C SER A 12 28.53 21.08 -34.18
N ILE A 13 28.98 20.96 -35.42
CA ILE A 13 28.61 21.89 -36.49
C ILE A 13 27.15 21.63 -36.80
N LYS A 14 26.25 22.36 -36.14
CA LYS A 14 24.85 22.45 -36.57
C LYS A 14 24.88 22.96 -38.02
N ASN A 15 24.26 22.21 -38.93
CA ASN A 15 24.11 22.49 -40.37
C ASN A 15 25.21 22.02 -41.33
N VAL A 16 26.03 21.01 -40.99
CA VAL A 16 26.74 20.22 -42.01
C VAL A 16 25.99 18.93 -42.24
N LYS A 17 25.42 18.73 -43.45
CA LYS A 17 24.95 17.40 -43.89
C LYS A 17 26.14 16.45 -43.74
N GLY A 18 26.07 15.55 -42.76
CA GLY A 18 27.10 14.54 -42.57
C GLY A 18 27.31 13.81 -43.89
N LYS A 19 28.58 13.65 -44.32
CA LYS A 19 28.90 12.76 -45.46
C LYS A 19 28.16 11.46 -45.22
N GLU A 20 27.32 11.04 -46.18
CA GLU A 20 26.69 9.74 -46.12
C GLU A 20 27.76 8.70 -45.84
N SER A 21 27.49 7.84 -44.86
CA SER A 21 28.42 6.77 -44.50
C SER A 21 28.73 5.95 -45.74
N GLN A 22 29.95 6.05 -46.27
CA GLN A 22 30.41 5.25 -47.41
C GLN A 22 30.33 3.74 -47.15
N HIS A 23 30.05 3.33 -45.91
CA HIS A 23 29.92 1.94 -45.50
C HIS A 23 28.57 1.72 -44.80
N GLN A 24 27.65 0.98 -45.43
CA GLN A 24 26.49 0.43 -44.72
C GLN A 24 26.98 -0.68 -43.77
N ARG A 25 26.86 -0.45 -42.46
CA ARG A 25 27.15 -1.48 -41.46
C ARG A 25 25.97 -2.44 -41.37
N LEU A 26 26.10 -3.63 -41.97
CA LEU A 26 25.12 -4.71 -41.83
C LEU A 26 25.21 -5.34 -40.43
N PHE A 27 24.14 -5.24 -39.66
CA PHE A 27 23.99 -5.83 -38.32
C PHE A 27 22.97 -6.99 -38.36
N PHE A 28 23.31 -8.11 -37.72
CA PHE A 28 22.51 -9.35 -37.74
C PHE A 28 22.02 -9.72 -36.35
N THR A 29 20.78 -10.22 -36.25
CA THR A 29 20.22 -10.79 -35.01
C THR A 29 20.98 -12.04 -34.61
N ASN A 30 20.91 -12.46 -33.34
CA ASN A 30 21.57 -13.68 -32.89
C ASN A 30 20.98 -14.92 -33.57
N GLU A 31 19.65 -14.94 -33.76
CA GLU A 31 18.95 -15.96 -34.55
C GLU A 31 19.47 -16.04 -35.99
N LYS A 32 19.59 -14.90 -36.68
CA LYS A 32 20.08 -14.90 -38.06
C LYS A 32 21.53 -15.35 -38.14
N LYS A 33 22.38 -14.96 -37.18
CA LYS A 33 23.76 -15.45 -37.09
C LYS A 33 23.78 -16.97 -36.90
N LEU A 34 22.96 -17.50 -36.00
CA LEU A 34 22.88 -18.93 -35.74
C LEU A 34 22.43 -19.71 -36.97
N ARG A 35 21.35 -19.29 -37.62
CA ARG A 35 20.84 -19.92 -38.85
C ARG A 35 21.87 -19.93 -39.97
N ILE A 36 22.66 -18.86 -40.12
CA ILE A 36 23.76 -18.80 -41.09
C ILE A 36 24.87 -19.80 -40.72
N MET A 37 25.24 -19.89 -39.44
CA MET A 37 26.26 -20.84 -38.97
C MET A 37 25.81 -22.30 -39.15
N ASP A 38 24.54 -22.61 -38.87
CA ASP A 38 24.00 -23.96 -39.02
C ASP A 38 23.98 -24.39 -40.48
N PHE A 39 23.54 -23.51 -41.37
CA PHE A 39 23.60 -23.74 -42.82
C PHE A 39 25.06 -23.87 -43.31
N ALA A 40 25.97 -23.04 -42.80
CA ALA A 40 27.39 -23.10 -43.17
C ALA A 40 28.05 -24.41 -42.72
N LYS A 41 27.59 -24.99 -41.60
CA LYS A 41 28.06 -26.29 -41.08
C LYS A 41 27.50 -27.48 -41.86
N GLN A 42 26.25 -27.40 -42.33
CA GLN A 42 25.61 -28.45 -43.13
C GLN A 42 26.10 -28.46 -44.59
N SER A 43 26.38 -27.28 -45.13
CA SER A 43 26.77 -27.12 -46.54
C SER A 43 28.23 -26.64 -46.61
N SER A 44 28.44 -25.34 -46.79
CA SER A 44 29.74 -24.71 -46.70
C SER A 44 29.56 -23.21 -46.41
N LYS A 45 30.63 -22.55 -45.95
CA LYS A 45 30.64 -21.09 -45.75
C LYS A 45 30.34 -20.32 -47.04
N ARG A 46 30.79 -20.84 -48.20
CA ARG A 46 30.53 -20.23 -49.50
C ARG A 46 29.07 -20.35 -49.88
N ALA A 47 28.49 -21.55 -49.72
CA ALA A 47 27.06 -21.78 -49.95
C ALA A 47 26.18 -20.93 -49.02
N ALA A 48 26.57 -20.78 -47.74
CA ALA A 48 25.88 -19.88 -46.81
C ALA A 48 25.94 -18.41 -47.26
N ALA A 49 27.10 -17.96 -47.75
CA ALA A 49 27.23 -16.62 -48.29
C ALA A 49 26.33 -16.40 -49.52
N ASP A 50 26.29 -17.33 -50.46
CA ASP A 50 25.46 -17.21 -51.66
C ASP A 50 23.96 -17.27 -51.36
N TYR A 51 23.54 -18.11 -50.40
CA TYR A 51 22.14 -18.26 -50.01
C TYR A 51 21.61 -17.06 -49.21
N PHE A 52 22.33 -16.62 -48.18
CA PHE A 52 21.85 -15.54 -47.30
C PHE A 52 22.20 -14.13 -47.79
N PHE A 53 23.12 -14.01 -48.75
CA PHE A 53 23.64 -12.75 -49.26
C PHE A 53 23.87 -12.82 -50.79
N PRO A 54 22.79 -12.98 -51.58
CA PRO A 54 22.90 -13.09 -53.03
C PRO A 54 23.54 -11.83 -53.64
N GLY A 55 24.40 -12.01 -54.64
CA GLY A 55 25.05 -10.92 -55.39
C GLY A 55 26.30 -10.32 -54.73
N VAL A 56 26.74 -10.83 -53.56
CA VAL A 56 27.97 -10.37 -52.92
C VAL A 56 29.21 -11.01 -53.55
N THR A 57 30.03 -10.21 -54.25
CA THR A 57 31.24 -10.65 -54.93
C THR A 57 32.49 -9.87 -54.46
N GLY A 58 33.69 -10.30 -54.87
CA GLY A 58 34.95 -9.59 -54.62
C GLY A 58 35.33 -9.41 -53.13
N LYS A 59 35.86 -8.24 -52.76
CA LYS A 59 36.30 -7.92 -51.39
C LYS A 59 35.19 -8.03 -50.32
N PRO A 60 33.94 -7.61 -50.57
CA PRO A 60 32.81 -7.84 -49.67
C PRO A 60 32.59 -9.31 -49.31
N LEU A 61 32.71 -10.23 -50.28
CA LEU A 61 32.55 -11.66 -50.05
C LEU A 61 33.61 -12.20 -49.07
N VAL A 62 34.87 -11.86 -49.29
CA VAL A 62 35.98 -12.26 -48.40
C VAL A 62 35.72 -11.77 -46.96
N THR A 63 35.20 -10.56 -46.82
CA THR A 63 34.86 -9.97 -45.51
C THR A 63 33.71 -10.70 -44.83
N LEU A 64 32.69 -11.11 -45.60
CA LEU A 64 31.55 -11.88 -45.11
C LEU A 64 31.99 -13.28 -44.64
N LEU A 65 32.81 -13.99 -45.40
CA LEU A 65 33.33 -15.31 -45.03
C LEU A 65 34.13 -15.25 -43.72
N LYS A 66 35.05 -14.27 -43.59
CA LYS A 66 35.79 -14.02 -42.34
C LYS A 66 34.88 -13.71 -41.15
N ARG A 67 33.72 -13.10 -41.40
CA ARG A 67 32.73 -12.78 -40.37
C ARG A 67 31.98 -14.03 -39.90
N ILE A 68 31.59 -14.91 -40.82
CA ILE A 68 31.01 -16.22 -40.50
C ILE A 68 32.00 -17.01 -39.62
N ASP A 69 33.28 -17.07 -39.99
CA ASP A 69 34.33 -17.71 -39.17
C ASP A 69 34.48 -17.08 -37.77
N ARG A 70 34.28 -15.77 -37.65
CA ARG A 70 34.30 -15.09 -36.35
C ARG A 70 33.10 -15.49 -35.48
N TRP A 71 31.91 -15.61 -36.07
CA TRP A 71 30.73 -16.07 -35.34
C TRP A 71 30.89 -17.52 -34.90
N GLU A 72 31.43 -18.35 -35.79
CA GLU A 72 31.72 -19.77 -35.55
C GLU A 72 32.61 -19.97 -34.31
N ARG A 73 33.68 -19.18 -34.19
CA ARG A 73 34.56 -19.18 -33.00
C ARG A 73 33.84 -18.85 -31.70
N GLY A 74 32.70 -18.14 -31.76
CA GLY A 74 31.88 -17.78 -30.61
C GLY A 74 30.52 -18.49 -30.58
N ARG A 75 30.37 -19.65 -31.26
CA ARG A 75 29.08 -20.32 -31.45
C ARG A 75 28.30 -20.50 -30.14
N SER A 76 28.92 -21.07 -29.10
CA SER A 76 28.23 -21.38 -27.83
C SER A 76 27.54 -20.14 -27.23
N LYS A 77 28.21 -18.98 -27.28
CA LYS A 77 27.66 -17.70 -26.81
C LYS A 77 26.51 -17.22 -27.70
N ILE A 78 26.64 -17.32 -29.03
CA ILE A 78 25.58 -16.90 -29.96
C ILE A 78 24.36 -17.80 -29.86
N GLN A 79 24.56 -19.11 -29.67
CA GLN A 79 23.52 -20.12 -29.45
C GLN A 79 22.69 -19.77 -28.20
N ALA A 80 23.34 -19.61 -27.05
CA ALA A 80 22.65 -19.24 -25.81
C ALA A 80 21.84 -17.92 -25.94
N LEU A 81 22.37 -16.95 -26.70
CA LEU A 81 21.69 -15.68 -26.99
C LEU A 81 20.60 -15.78 -28.07
N ALA A 82 20.58 -16.83 -28.88
CA ALA A 82 19.53 -17.09 -29.86
C ALA A 82 18.39 -17.89 -29.23
N ASP A 83 18.70 -18.78 -28.29
CA ASP A 83 17.71 -19.61 -27.60
C ASP A 83 16.84 -18.79 -26.65
N ASP A 84 17.42 -17.79 -25.97
CA ASP A 84 16.71 -16.87 -25.09
C ASP A 84 15.80 -15.88 -25.86
N PRO A 85 14.47 -15.91 -25.65
CA PRO A 85 13.51 -15.00 -26.30
C PRO A 85 13.84 -13.51 -26.12
N ALA A 86 14.44 -13.11 -25.00
CA ALA A 86 14.77 -11.71 -24.70
C ALA A 86 16.01 -11.20 -25.45
N THR A 87 16.84 -12.09 -26.00
CA THR A 87 18.09 -11.75 -26.69
C THR A 87 18.15 -12.22 -28.15
N ARG A 88 17.26 -13.13 -28.57
CA ARG A 88 17.17 -13.69 -29.93
C ARG A 88 17.23 -12.65 -31.05
N SER A 89 16.38 -11.62 -30.95
CA SER A 89 16.24 -10.55 -31.96
C SER A 89 17.27 -9.42 -31.83
N LYS A 90 18.13 -9.44 -30.82
CA LYS A 90 19.14 -8.40 -30.62
C LYS A 90 20.30 -8.56 -31.59
N LYS A 91 20.76 -7.43 -32.14
CA LYS A 91 21.88 -7.41 -33.11
C LYS A 91 23.26 -7.30 -32.45
N SER A 92 23.28 -6.84 -31.19
CA SER A 92 24.45 -6.70 -30.33
C SER A 92 24.04 -7.00 -28.89
N ASN A 93 24.90 -7.69 -28.15
CA ASN A 93 24.71 -7.94 -26.72
C ASN A 93 25.92 -7.41 -25.97
N ARG A 94 25.70 -6.37 -25.17
CA ARG A 94 26.67 -5.93 -24.16
C ARG A 94 26.33 -6.65 -22.87
N GLN A 95 27.36 -7.14 -22.18
CA GLN A 95 27.17 -7.65 -20.81
C GLN A 95 26.68 -6.50 -19.92
N SER A 96 25.83 -6.82 -18.95
CA SER A 96 25.39 -5.86 -17.94
C SER A 96 26.62 -5.27 -17.23
N GLY A 97 26.68 -3.96 -17.03
CA GLY A 97 27.81 -3.30 -16.34
C GLY A 97 28.95 -2.79 -17.23
N TRP A 98 28.99 -3.14 -18.53
CA TRP A 98 30.13 -2.79 -19.41
C TRP A 98 30.24 -1.31 -19.85
N ALA A 99 29.36 -0.45 -19.38
CA ALA A 99 29.35 0.97 -19.69
C ALA A 99 28.64 1.75 -18.59
N THR A 100 28.98 1.47 -17.32
CA THR A 100 28.57 2.36 -16.22
C THR A 100 29.51 3.56 -16.21
N VAL A 101 28.94 4.74 -15.98
CA VAL A 101 29.73 5.98 -15.85
C VAL A 101 30.39 6.04 -14.48
N LEU A 102 29.72 5.49 -13.46
CA LEU A 102 30.30 5.26 -12.14
C LEU A 102 30.98 3.89 -12.09
N GLU A 103 32.07 3.81 -11.36
CA GLU A 103 32.76 2.55 -11.10
C GLU A 103 31.94 1.69 -10.13
N LYS A 104 32.34 0.43 -9.95
CA LYS A 104 31.59 -0.49 -9.10
C LYS A 104 31.68 -0.06 -7.64
N GLU A 105 32.86 0.39 -7.22
CA GLU A 105 33.21 0.88 -5.90
C GLU A 105 32.36 2.11 -5.52
N ASP A 106 32.15 3.03 -6.47
CA ASP A 106 31.25 4.18 -6.28
C ASP A 106 29.80 3.74 -6.02
N GLU A 107 29.33 2.73 -6.76
CA GLU A 107 27.99 2.20 -6.55
C GLU A 107 27.87 1.43 -5.23
N GLU A 108 28.95 0.76 -4.77
CA GLU A 108 29.02 0.12 -3.44
C GLU A 108 28.82 1.14 -2.32
N ASP A 109 29.46 2.30 -2.40
CA ASP A 109 29.29 3.40 -1.45
C ASP A 109 27.85 3.94 -1.44
N ILE A 110 27.25 4.09 -2.62
CA ILE A 110 25.84 4.48 -2.73
C ILE A 110 24.96 3.42 -2.05
N VAL A 111 25.21 2.13 -2.26
CA VAL A 111 24.45 1.05 -1.61
C VAL A 111 24.61 1.06 -0.10
N ALA A 112 25.84 1.19 0.41
CA ALA A 112 26.11 1.27 1.84
C ALA A 112 25.34 2.44 2.49
N TRP A 113 25.34 3.59 1.82
CA TRP A 113 24.56 4.76 2.24
C TRP A 113 23.04 4.49 2.22
N VAL A 114 22.52 3.84 1.17
CA VAL A 114 21.10 3.45 1.13
C VAL A 114 20.76 2.51 2.29
N LEU A 115 21.61 1.53 2.58
CA LEU A 115 21.38 0.57 3.67
C LEU A 115 21.39 1.26 5.04
N ALA A 116 22.32 2.19 5.28
CA ALA A 116 22.36 2.97 6.50
C ALA A 116 21.08 3.80 6.70
N LEU A 117 20.62 4.52 5.66
CA LEU A 117 19.37 5.27 5.72
C LEU A 117 18.16 4.35 5.94
N ARG A 118 18.13 3.20 5.27
CA ARG A 118 17.02 2.24 5.41
C ARG A 118 17.00 1.56 6.77
N LYS A 119 18.15 1.38 7.42
CA LYS A 119 18.25 0.91 8.81
C LYS A 119 17.54 1.87 9.77
N GLU A 120 17.71 3.18 9.55
CA GLU A 120 17.01 4.24 10.29
C GLU A 120 15.58 4.51 9.77
N GLY A 121 15.05 3.70 8.84
CA GLY A 121 13.72 3.88 8.29
C GLY A 121 13.54 5.04 7.30
N ILE A 122 14.60 5.81 7.00
CA ILE A 122 14.57 7.01 6.15
C ILE A 122 14.21 6.62 4.70
N PRO A 123 13.22 7.28 4.07
CA PRO A 123 12.77 6.90 2.73
C PRO A 123 13.80 7.28 1.67
N VAL A 124 14.20 6.30 0.84
CA VAL A 124 15.06 6.52 -0.33
C VAL A 124 14.26 6.29 -1.61
N GLY A 125 13.76 7.39 -2.18
CA GLY A 125 13.10 7.38 -3.49
C GLY A 125 14.09 7.50 -4.65
N ASN A 126 13.59 7.35 -5.88
CA ASN A 126 14.40 7.50 -7.10
C ASN A 126 15.14 8.84 -7.16
N LEU A 127 14.46 9.93 -6.76
CA LEU A 127 15.05 11.27 -6.78
C LEU A 127 16.21 11.39 -5.78
N LEU A 128 16.02 10.93 -4.55
CA LEU A 128 17.05 10.98 -3.52
C LEU A 128 18.26 10.10 -3.88
N LEU A 129 18.01 8.91 -4.45
CA LEU A 129 19.06 8.07 -5.02
C LEU A 129 19.82 8.77 -6.16
N ALA A 130 19.10 9.48 -7.04
CA ALA A 130 19.71 10.24 -8.12
C ALA A 130 20.60 11.37 -7.60
N CYS A 131 20.14 12.12 -6.60
CA CYS A 131 20.93 13.16 -5.92
C CYS A 131 22.23 12.58 -5.35
N LYS A 132 22.15 11.48 -4.59
CA LYS A 132 23.34 10.81 -4.05
C LYS A 132 24.32 10.34 -5.13
N ALA A 133 23.79 9.83 -6.23
CA ALA A 133 24.61 9.40 -7.35
C ALA A 133 25.33 10.58 -8.02
N LEU A 134 24.65 11.71 -8.20
CA LEU A 134 25.25 12.94 -8.74
C LEU A 134 26.34 13.50 -7.80
N GLU A 135 26.13 13.47 -6.49
CA GLU A 135 27.15 13.84 -5.51
C GLU A 135 28.38 12.94 -5.60
N THR A 136 28.17 11.63 -5.72
CA THR A 136 29.25 10.65 -5.85
C THR A 136 30.02 10.88 -7.15
N ALA A 137 29.30 11.11 -8.26
CA ALA A 137 29.91 11.44 -9.54
C ALA A 137 30.76 12.72 -9.47
N LYS A 138 30.23 13.78 -8.84
CA LYS A 138 30.96 15.04 -8.64
C LYS A 138 32.23 14.85 -7.81
N LYS A 139 32.20 13.99 -6.79
CA LYS A 139 33.38 13.65 -5.98
C LYS A 139 34.47 12.95 -6.79
N GLN A 140 34.07 12.10 -7.73
CA GLN A 140 34.99 11.44 -8.67
C GLN A 140 35.41 12.34 -9.85
N GLY A 141 35.04 13.62 -9.85
CA GLY A 141 35.44 14.58 -10.87
C GLY A 141 34.61 14.55 -12.15
N TYR A 142 33.46 13.85 -12.17
CA TYR A 142 32.56 13.87 -13.31
C TYR A 142 31.76 15.19 -13.38
N HIS A 143 31.63 15.72 -14.59
CA HIS A 143 30.80 16.88 -14.91
C HIS A 143 29.33 16.48 -15.18
N GLU A 144 28.40 17.44 -15.09
CA GLU A 144 26.94 17.21 -15.26
C GLU A 144 26.54 16.71 -16.66
N ASP A 145 27.38 16.96 -17.67
CA ASP A 145 27.20 16.43 -19.02
C ASP A 145 27.64 14.96 -19.13
N GLN A 146 28.52 14.50 -18.26
CA GLN A 146 29.07 13.13 -18.23
C GLN A 146 28.16 12.16 -17.45
N PHE A 147 27.56 12.60 -16.33
CA PHE A 147 26.66 11.78 -15.53
C PHE A 147 25.39 12.53 -15.12
N LYS A 148 24.22 11.94 -15.42
CA LYS A 148 22.90 12.57 -15.19
C LYS A 148 21.98 11.81 -14.24
N ALA A 149 22.47 10.73 -13.62
CA ALA A 149 21.65 9.82 -12.79
C ALA A 149 20.26 9.52 -13.40
N SER A 150 20.23 9.23 -14.70
CA SER A 150 18.98 9.10 -15.47
C SER A 150 18.12 7.95 -14.95
N SER A 151 16.82 7.95 -15.31
CA SER A 151 15.91 6.83 -15.00
C SER A 151 16.47 5.47 -15.46
N THR A 152 17.18 5.44 -16.58
CA THR A 152 17.82 4.23 -17.09
C THR A 152 18.99 3.79 -16.22
N TRP A 153 19.79 4.74 -15.70
CA TRP A 153 20.84 4.42 -14.74
C TRP A 153 20.27 3.90 -13.43
N ILE A 154 19.22 4.54 -12.88
CA ILE A 154 18.55 4.14 -11.63
C ILE A 154 18.00 2.69 -11.74
N GLU A 155 17.28 2.38 -12.81
CA GLU A 155 16.77 1.02 -13.05
C GLU A 155 17.92 0.01 -13.24
N GLY A 156 19.01 0.43 -13.87
CA GLY A 156 20.24 -0.35 -13.98
C GLY A 156 20.87 -0.64 -12.61
N PHE A 157 21.02 0.38 -11.77
CA PHE A 157 21.58 0.32 -10.43
C PHE A 157 20.76 -0.64 -9.55
N LYS A 158 19.44 -0.45 -9.51
CA LYS A 158 18.52 -1.34 -8.78
C LYS A 158 18.69 -2.81 -9.16
N ARG A 159 18.79 -3.09 -10.47
CA ARG A 159 18.97 -4.45 -10.98
C ARG A 159 20.35 -5.02 -10.63
N ARG A 160 21.42 -4.23 -10.72
CA ARG A 160 22.78 -4.67 -10.35
C ARG A 160 22.90 -5.00 -8.87
N TRP A 161 22.27 -4.18 -8.02
CA TRP A 161 22.37 -4.28 -6.57
C TRP A 161 21.21 -5.01 -5.89
N SER A 162 20.32 -5.66 -6.66
CA SER A 162 19.13 -6.35 -6.14
C SER A 162 18.33 -5.48 -5.17
N ARG A 163 18.02 -4.25 -5.59
CA ARG A 163 17.20 -3.29 -4.84
C ARG A 163 15.90 -3.04 -5.57
N ALA A 164 14.83 -2.82 -4.83
CA ALA A 164 13.51 -2.52 -5.38
C ALA A 164 12.84 -1.42 -4.56
N LEU A 165 12.04 -0.59 -5.24
CA LEU A 165 11.09 0.26 -4.53
C LEU A 165 10.03 -0.65 -3.90
N ARG A 166 9.70 -0.37 -2.64
CA ARG A 166 8.68 -1.09 -1.89
C ARG A 166 7.58 -0.11 -1.50
N THR A 167 6.34 -0.58 -1.54
CA THR A 167 5.20 0.19 -1.05
C THR A 167 5.35 0.41 0.44
N LYS A 168 5.08 1.63 0.90
CA LYS A 168 5.03 1.98 2.32
C LYS A 168 3.97 1.11 3.01
N CYS A 169 4.36 0.35 4.04
CA CYS A 169 3.41 -0.41 4.85
C CYS A 169 2.94 0.35 6.09
N ARG A 170 3.80 1.21 6.68
CA ARG A 170 3.55 1.92 7.95
C ARG A 170 4.15 3.33 7.92
N SER A 171 3.61 4.25 8.72
CA SER A 171 4.16 5.60 8.94
C SER A 171 4.42 5.80 10.42
N GLY A 172 5.53 6.46 10.75
CA GLY A 172 5.88 6.83 12.12
C GLY A 172 7.39 6.98 12.25
N GLN A 173 7.82 7.56 13.37
CA GLN A 173 9.24 7.58 13.75
C GLN A 173 9.67 6.24 14.36
N ALA A 174 8.72 5.46 14.88
CA ALA A 174 9.01 4.21 15.55
C ALA A 174 9.37 3.08 14.56
N ASN A 175 10.42 2.33 14.89
CA ASN A 175 10.85 1.15 14.14
C ASN A 175 10.19 -0.15 14.68
N ASN A 176 10.49 -1.30 14.06
CA ASN A 176 9.90 -2.58 14.46
C ASN A 176 10.36 -3.00 15.87
N ASP A 177 11.65 -2.88 16.18
CA ASP A 177 12.22 -3.28 17.47
C ASP A 177 11.57 -2.52 18.63
N GLN A 178 11.33 -1.21 18.46
CA GLN A 178 10.57 -0.39 19.39
C GLN A 178 9.11 -0.86 19.53
N GLY A 179 8.50 -1.30 18.43
CA GLY A 179 7.16 -1.89 18.46
C GLY A 179 7.09 -3.22 19.20
N GLU A 180 8.07 -4.10 19.01
CA GLU A 180 8.17 -5.39 19.73
C GLU A 180 8.41 -5.17 21.23
N ALA A 181 9.29 -4.23 21.59
CA ALA A 181 9.51 -3.85 22.99
C ALA A 181 8.23 -3.24 23.62
N ALA A 182 7.50 -2.41 22.87
CA ALA A 182 6.23 -1.85 23.32
C ALA A 182 5.16 -2.93 23.51
N LEU A 183 5.08 -3.92 22.61
CA LEU A 183 4.18 -5.07 22.74
C LEU A 183 4.47 -5.89 23.99
N GLU A 184 5.74 -6.21 24.24
CA GLU A 184 6.16 -6.97 25.43
C GLU A 184 5.79 -6.22 26.72
N ALA A 185 6.15 -4.94 26.81
CA ALA A 185 5.86 -4.11 27.97
C ALA A 185 4.35 -3.94 28.20
N PHE A 186 3.59 -3.72 27.12
CA PHE A 186 2.15 -3.53 27.19
C PHE A 186 1.41 -4.82 27.56
N SER A 187 1.72 -5.93 26.90
CA SER A 187 1.10 -7.22 27.20
C SER A 187 1.37 -7.66 28.64
N LYS A 188 2.61 -7.46 29.16
CA LYS A 188 2.93 -7.68 30.57
C LYS A 188 2.05 -6.84 31.50
N LYS A 189 1.90 -5.54 31.21
CA LYS A 189 1.02 -4.65 31.98
C LYS A 189 -0.43 -5.14 31.96
N VAL A 190 -0.97 -5.52 30.79
CA VAL A 190 -2.34 -6.04 30.68
C VAL A 190 -2.52 -7.31 31.51
N LYS A 191 -1.61 -8.29 31.40
CA LYS A 191 -1.65 -9.53 32.17
C LYS A 191 -1.56 -9.29 33.68
N GLU A 192 -0.74 -8.34 34.11
CA GLU A 192 -0.66 -7.94 35.51
C GLU A 192 -1.96 -7.30 36.00
N THR A 193 -2.54 -6.37 35.24
CA THR A 193 -3.84 -5.77 35.54
C THR A 193 -4.94 -6.82 35.65
N ILE A 194 -4.98 -7.80 34.74
CA ILE A 194 -5.93 -8.92 34.77
C ILE A 194 -5.81 -9.68 36.08
N ARG A 195 -4.60 -10.07 36.47
CA ARG A 195 -4.34 -10.83 37.70
C ARG A 195 -4.70 -10.04 38.96
N LEU A 196 -4.31 -8.77 39.03
CA LEU A 196 -4.49 -7.94 40.22
C LEU A 196 -5.95 -7.57 40.50
N ASN A 197 -6.77 -7.47 39.45
CA ASN A 197 -8.17 -7.05 39.56
C ASN A 197 -9.16 -8.21 39.39
N ASP A 198 -8.68 -9.46 39.31
CA ASP A 198 -9.50 -10.66 39.05
C ASP A 198 -10.46 -10.45 37.85
N ILE A 199 -9.89 -9.95 36.74
CA ILE A 199 -10.65 -9.62 35.53
C ILE A 199 -11.21 -10.89 34.89
N GLU A 200 -12.51 -10.87 34.62
CA GLU A 200 -13.22 -11.97 33.95
C GLU A 200 -13.12 -11.87 32.43
N ASP A 201 -13.56 -10.73 31.88
CA ASP A 201 -13.65 -10.50 30.44
C ASP A 201 -12.76 -9.34 29.98
N ILE A 202 -12.19 -9.51 28.78
CA ILE A 202 -11.31 -8.53 28.16
C ILE A 202 -11.96 -8.07 26.86
N TYR A 203 -12.09 -6.77 26.72
CA TYR A 203 -12.69 -6.09 25.58
C TYR A 203 -11.67 -5.22 24.87
N ASN A 204 -11.77 -5.16 23.56
CA ASN A 204 -11.12 -4.14 22.75
C ASN A 204 -12.11 -3.61 21.72
N ASP A 205 -12.01 -2.31 21.48
CA ASP A 205 -12.66 -1.66 20.36
C ASP A 205 -11.69 -0.74 19.61
N ASP A 206 -12.22 -0.20 18.52
CA ASP A 206 -11.57 0.85 17.74
C ASP A 206 -12.61 1.55 16.85
N GLN A 207 -12.33 2.81 16.51
CA GLN A 207 -13.10 3.53 15.52
C GLN A 207 -12.51 3.41 14.12
N THR A 208 -13.39 3.29 13.13
CA THR A 208 -13.00 3.43 11.73
C THR A 208 -13.96 4.32 10.95
N ALA A 209 -13.41 5.03 9.97
CA ALA A 209 -14.22 5.66 8.93
C ALA A 209 -14.84 4.59 8.02
N VAL A 210 -16.14 4.73 7.76
CA VAL A 210 -16.89 4.03 6.72
C VAL A 210 -17.29 5.07 5.69
N ASN A 211 -16.72 4.97 4.48
CA ASN A 211 -16.95 5.94 3.42
C ASN A 211 -18.22 5.57 2.64
N TYR A 212 -18.89 6.58 2.09
CA TYR A 212 -20.00 6.37 1.16
C TYR A 212 -19.49 5.82 -0.17
N GLU A 213 -18.34 6.29 -0.65
CA GLU A 213 -17.69 5.78 -1.85
C GLU A 213 -16.27 5.26 -1.57
N TYR A 214 -15.93 4.12 -2.17
CA TYR A 214 -14.60 3.51 -2.11
C TYR A 214 -13.88 3.59 -3.47
N VAL A 215 -13.78 4.81 -4.02
CA VAL A 215 -13.14 5.06 -5.32
C VAL A 215 -11.65 4.70 -5.27
N PRO A 216 -11.13 3.86 -6.18
CA PRO A 216 -9.73 3.45 -6.16
C PRO A 216 -8.79 4.54 -6.68
N ASP A 217 -7.59 4.64 -6.10
CA ASP A 217 -6.52 5.55 -6.54
C ASP A 217 -5.96 5.21 -7.94
N LYS A 218 -6.27 4.03 -8.46
CA LYS A 218 -5.77 3.51 -9.73
C LYS A 218 -6.91 2.90 -10.52
N THR A 219 -6.93 3.18 -11.81
CA THR A 219 -7.87 2.60 -12.76
C THR A 219 -7.15 2.16 -14.03
N LEU A 220 -7.79 1.29 -14.80
CA LEU A 220 -7.29 0.87 -16.11
C LEU A 220 -7.61 1.95 -17.14
N ASP A 221 -6.59 2.38 -17.88
CA ASP A 221 -6.71 3.36 -18.96
C ASP A 221 -5.63 3.12 -20.03
N ALA A 222 -5.72 3.82 -21.16
CA ALA A 222 -4.76 3.79 -22.24
C ALA A 222 -3.35 4.15 -21.74
N LYS A 223 -2.36 3.36 -22.17
CA LYS A 223 -0.97 3.59 -21.83
C LYS A 223 -0.51 4.98 -22.26
N GLY A 224 0.01 5.76 -21.31
CA GLY A 224 0.50 7.12 -21.57
C GLY A 224 -0.54 8.23 -21.40
N ALA A 225 -1.78 7.91 -21.01
CA ALA A 225 -2.76 8.89 -20.58
C ALA A 225 -2.20 9.73 -19.43
N LYS A 226 -2.20 11.06 -19.60
CA LYS A 226 -1.71 12.01 -18.58
C LYS A 226 -2.79 12.35 -17.57
N ASN A 227 -4.04 12.45 -18.03
CA ASN A 227 -5.20 12.82 -17.22
C ASN A 227 -6.22 11.70 -17.32
N VAL A 228 -6.59 11.13 -16.18
CA VAL A 228 -7.56 10.04 -16.08
C VAL A 228 -8.74 10.55 -15.26
N TRP A 229 -9.89 10.73 -15.91
CA TRP A 229 -11.10 11.23 -15.26
C TRP A 229 -11.91 10.06 -14.73
N ILE A 230 -12.15 10.04 -13.42
CA ILE A 230 -12.98 9.03 -12.76
C ILE A 230 -14.30 9.68 -12.36
N LYS A 231 -15.41 9.00 -12.67
CA LYS A 231 -16.74 9.41 -12.20
C LYS A 231 -16.88 9.07 -10.71
N SER A 232 -17.27 10.06 -9.91
CA SER A 232 -17.76 9.89 -8.55
C SER A 232 -19.12 10.60 -8.44
N SER A 233 -19.86 10.34 -7.36
CA SER A 233 -21.13 11.04 -7.13
C SER A 233 -20.95 12.45 -6.54
N GLY A 234 -19.69 12.89 -6.34
CA GLY A 234 -19.35 14.13 -5.64
C GLY A 234 -19.30 13.99 -4.11
N HIS A 235 -19.47 12.77 -3.59
CA HIS A 235 -19.50 12.45 -2.16
C HIS A 235 -18.37 11.47 -1.75
N ASP A 236 -17.27 11.46 -2.49
CA ASP A 236 -16.10 10.59 -2.25
C ASP A 236 -15.41 10.84 -0.90
N LYS A 237 -15.67 11.99 -0.27
CA LYS A 237 -15.17 12.35 1.05
C LYS A 237 -16.17 12.14 2.19
N ASP A 238 -17.42 11.84 1.86
CA ASP A 238 -18.45 11.64 2.87
C ASP A 238 -18.26 10.28 3.54
N ARG A 239 -18.39 10.30 4.86
CA ARG A 239 -18.14 9.14 5.72
C ARG A 239 -18.92 9.23 7.02
N MET A 240 -19.18 8.07 7.60
CA MET A 240 -19.58 7.93 9.00
C MET A 240 -18.43 7.32 9.80
N THR A 241 -18.45 7.51 11.12
CA THR A 241 -17.53 6.82 12.03
C THR A 241 -18.25 5.60 12.60
N ALA A 242 -17.63 4.43 12.57
CA ALA A 242 -18.12 3.21 13.21
C ALA A 242 -17.18 2.80 14.33
N MET A 243 -17.74 2.49 15.51
CA MET A 243 -17.04 1.91 16.65
C MET A 243 -17.39 0.43 16.77
N LEU A 244 -16.37 -0.42 16.85
CA LEU A 244 -16.50 -1.88 16.78
C LEU A 244 -15.99 -2.54 18.06
N LEU A 245 -16.91 -3.03 18.90
CA LEU A 245 -16.59 -3.66 20.18
C LEU A 245 -16.59 -5.19 20.09
N VAL A 246 -15.54 -5.78 20.66
CA VAL A 246 -15.36 -7.23 20.76
C VAL A 246 -14.74 -7.63 22.09
N ASP A 247 -15.12 -8.81 22.60
CA ASP A 247 -14.40 -9.48 23.67
C ASP A 247 -13.33 -10.48 23.17
N ALA A 248 -12.47 -10.93 24.09
CA ALA A 248 -11.37 -11.83 23.82
C ALA A 248 -11.81 -13.26 23.43
N VAL A 249 -13.03 -13.67 23.77
CA VAL A 249 -13.59 -14.95 23.30
C VAL A 249 -14.12 -14.84 21.86
N GLY A 250 -14.28 -13.62 21.34
CA GLY A 250 -14.60 -13.32 19.95
C GLY A 250 -16.08 -13.02 19.69
N THR A 251 -16.84 -12.68 20.73
CA THR A 251 -18.21 -12.18 20.63
C THR A 251 -18.19 -10.75 20.11
N LYS A 252 -19.01 -10.49 19.10
CA LYS A 252 -19.19 -9.15 18.53
C LYS A 252 -20.39 -8.49 19.20
N TYR A 253 -20.25 -7.20 19.49
CA TYR A 253 -21.32 -6.41 20.10
C TYR A 253 -21.92 -5.44 19.07
N PRO A 254 -23.13 -4.90 19.32
CA PRO A 254 -23.75 -3.93 18.43
C PRO A 254 -22.86 -2.72 18.16
N LEU A 255 -22.83 -2.26 16.90
CA LEU A 255 -22.00 -1.14 16.47
C LEU A 255 -22.51 0.19 17.01
N PHE A 256 -21.60 1.15 17.22
CA PHE A 256 -21.97 2.56 17.36
C PHE A 256 -21.57 3.34 16.10
N LEU A 257 -22.55 3.94 15.44
CA LEU A 257 -22.36 4.66 14.18
C LEU A 257 -22.58 6.16 14.40
N VAL A 258 -21.70 6.99 13.87
CA VAL A 258 -21.75 8.45 14.01
C VAL A 258 -21.79 9.10 12.64
N PHE A 259 -22.93 9.72 12.31
CA PHE A 259 -23.09 10.51 11.10
C PHE A 259 -22.78 11.98 11.33
N LYS A 260 -22.26 12.62 10.29
CA LYS A 260 -22.20 14.07 10.21
C LYS A 260 -23.60 14.62 9.95
N THR A 261 -24.11 15.48 10.84
CA THR A 261 -25.39 16.18 10.67
C THR A 261 -25.26 17.64 11.13
N PRO A 262 -25.85 18.62 10.42
CA PRO A 262 -25.88 20.00 10.87
C PRO A 262 -26.52 20.14 12.27
N GLU A 263 -26.00 21.08 13.05
CA GLU A 263 -26.61 21.47 14.32
C GLU A 263 -27.79 22.42 14.08
N SER A 264 -28.78 22.37 14.96
CA SER A 264 -29.83 23.39 14.98
C SER A 264 -29.27 24.72 15.46
N VAL A 265 -29.71 25.82 14.86
CA VAL A 265 -29.38 27.17 15.34
C VAL A 265 -30.12 27.48 16.66
N VAL A 266 -31.23 26.79 16.93
CA VAL A 266 -32.08 27.00 18.11
C VAL A 266 -31.61 26.12 19.27
N LYS A 267 -31.11 26.75 20.35
CA LYS A 267 -30.51 26.07 21.52
C LYS A 267 -31.42 25.05 22.20
N THR A 268 -32.70 25.37 22.36
CA THR A 268 -33.67 24.43 22.96
C THR A 268 -33.83 23.17 22.12
N THR A 269 -33.89 23.32 20.80
CA THR A 269 -33.90 22.20 19.85
C THR A 269 -32.58 21.43 19.85
N VAL A 270 -31.43 22.08 20.09
CA VAL A 270 -30.16 21.37 20.28
C VAL A 270 -30.24 20.43 21.48
N ILE A 271 -30.67 20.93 22.63
CA ILE A 271 -30.82 20.11 23.85
C ILE A 271 -31.79 18.95 23.60
N GLU A 272 -32.94 19.22 22.99
CA GLU A 272 -33.92 18.19 22.63
C GLU A 272 -33.33 17.14 21.67
N ASN A 273 -32.64 17.56 20.61
CA ASN A 273 -32.03 16.64 19.66
C ASN A 273 -30.96 15.78 20.33
N LEU A 274 -30.13 16.37 21.20
CA LEU A 274 -29.06 15.68 21.90
C LEU A 274 -29.58 14.65 22.91
N THR A 275 -30.74 14.90 23.52
CA THR A 275 -31.33 14.05 24.58
C THR A 275 -32.28 13.00 24.03
N GLN A 276 -33.12 13.35 23.06
CA GLN A 276 -34.20 12.50 22.55
C GLN A 276 -33.91 11.88 21.18
N ARG A 277 -33.02 12.49 20.39
CA ARG A 277 -32.83 12.14 18.97
C ARG A 277 -31.38 11.85 18.62
N ASN A 278 -30.56 11.49 19.61
CA ASN A 278 -29.12 11.18 19.46
C ASN A 278 -28.31 12.22 18.66
N GLY A 279 -28.73 13.49 18.65
CA GLY A 279 -28.11 14.59 17.92
C GLY A 279 -28.66 14.84 16.50
N PHE A 280 -29.70 14.12 16.07
CA PHE A 280 -30.39 14.36 14.82
C PHE A 280 -31.56 15.34 14.97
N GLY A 281 -31.83 16.10 13.91
CA GLY A 281 -33.05 16.90 13.82
C GLY A 281 -34.29 16.02 13.57
N SER A 282 -35.47 16.51 13.94
CA SER A 282 -36.75 15.77 13.88
C SER A 282 -37.08 15.14 12.53
N ARG A 283 -36.67 15.76 11.41
CA ARG A 283 -36.90 15.22 10.05
C ARG A 283 -36.05 13.97 9.79
N LEU A 284 -34.75 14.07 10.04
CA LEU A 284 -33.81 12.98 9.80
C LEU A 284 -33.98 11.86 10.84
N TRP A 285 -34.44 12.20 12.05
CA TRP A 285 -34.70 11.22 13.10
C TRP A 285 -35.65 10.11 12.67
N LYS A 286 -36.68 10.40 11.86
CA LYS A 286 -37.60 9.38 11.33
C LYS A 286 -36.89 8.31 10.50
N GLU A 287 -35.93 8.71 9.65
CA GLU A 287 -35.09 7.77 8.90
C GLU A 287 -34.21 6.95 9.85
N ILE A 288 -33.64 7.58 10.89
CA ILE A 288 -32.77 6.91 11.86
C ILE A 288 -33.54 5.90 12.72
N GLU A 289 -34.77 6.21 13.12
CA GLU A 289 -35.66 5.29 13.84
C GLU A 289 -35.92 4.03 13.01
N GLU A 290 -36.24 4.18 11.73
CA GLU A 290 -36.43 3.05 10.82
C GLU A 290 -35.15 2.20 10.69
N ILE A 291 -33.98 2.84 10.63
CA ILE A 291 -32.70 2.09 10.61
C ILE A 291 -32.46 1.36 11.94
N HIS A 292 -32.85 1.92 13.09
CA HIS A 292 -32.72 1.26 14.40
C HIS A 292 -33.61 0.03 14.53
N GLU A 293 -34.73 -0.03 13.80
CA GLU A 293 -35.60 -1.21 13.74
C GLU A 293 -34.97 -2.34 12.92
N ARG A 294 -34.17 -1.99 11.90
CA ARG A 294 -33.49 -2.96 11.03
C ARG A 294 -32.22 -3.55 11.63
N HIS A 295 -31.50 -2.78 12.44
CA HIS A 295 -30.18 -3.15 12.95
C HIS A 295 -30.02 -2.92 14.45
N GLN A 296 -29.28 -3.81 15.10
CA GLN A 296 -28.92 -3.64 16.52
C GLN A 296 -28.00 -2.43 16.74
N SER A 297 -27.28 -1.96 15.72
CA SER A 297 -26.39 -0.80 15.80
C SER A 297 -27.09 0.45 16.35
N ARG A 298 -26.39 1.22 17.18
CA ARG A 298 -26.85 2.49 17.73
C ARG A 298 -26.28 3.64 16.92
N ILE A 299 -27.13 4.58 16.52
CA ILE A 299 -26.76 5.66 15.60
C ILE A 299 -26.86 7.01 16.30
N PHE A 300 -25.80 7.80 16.14
CA PHE A 300 -25.63 9.15 16.67
C PHE A 300 -25.30 10.15 15.56
N GLY A 301 -25.65 11.40 15.79
CA GLY A 301 -25.39 12.51 14.89
C GLY A 301 -24.65 13.64 15.60
N ASN A 302 -23.66 14.23 14.95
CA ASN A 302 -23.10 15.52 15.36
C ASN A 302 -22.49 16.29 14.16
N PRO A 303 -22.16 17.58 14.32
CA PRO A 303 -21.64 18.40 13.20
C PRO A 303 -20.29 17.98 12.65
N SER A 304 -19.50 17.25 13.43
CA SER A 304 -18.15 16.86 13.05
C SER A 304 -18.13 15.47 12.39
N GLY A 305 -19.11 14.61 12.69
CA GLY A 305 -19.15 13.19 12.33
C GLY A 305 -18.14 12.34 13.13
N TRP A 306 -17.52 12.91 14.16
CA TRP A 306 -16.48 12.26 14.96
C TRP A 306 -16.99 11.78 16.32
N TRP A 307 -16.24 10.85 16.92
CA TRP A 307 -16.46 10.40 18.29
C TRP A 307 -16.20 11.52 19.31
N ASN A 308 -16.92 11.53 20.43
CA ASN A 308 -16.75 12.48 21.52
C ASN A 308 -17.13 11.86 22.87
N SER A 309 -16.81 12.54 23.98
CA SER A 309 -16.97 12.00 25.33
C SER A 309 -18.41 11.63 25.68
N ARG A 310 -19.39 12.39 25.17
CA ARG A 310 -20.81 12.08 25.37
C ARG A 310 -21.19 10.73 24.73
N ILE A 311 -20.64 10.45 23.55
CA ILE A 311 -20.83 9.16 22.87
C ILE A 311 -20.06 8.06 23.62
N SER A 312 -18.86 8.32 24.15
CA SER A 312 -18.15 7.39 25.03
C SER A 312 -18.99 6.96 26.23
N ILE A 313 -19.63 7.92 26.92
CA ILE A 313 -20.52 7.62 28.06
C ILE A 313 -21.70 6.75 27.59
N LYS A 314 -22.38 7.14 26.50
CA LYS A 314 -23.52 6.38 25.96
C LYS A 314 -23.13 4.97 25.52
N PHE A 315 -21.92 4.81 25.01
CA PHE A 315 -21.34 3.53 24.63
C PHE A 315 -21.14 2.62 25.86
N LEU A 316 -20.53 3.14 26.93
CA LEU A 316 -20.36 2.40 28.18
C LEU A 316 -21.71 2.04 28.81
N GLU A 317 -22.64 2.99 28.88
CA GLU A 317 -23.98 2.75 29.42
C GLU A 317 -24.75 1.68 28.63
N TYR A 318 -24.65 1.69 27.29
CA TYR A 318 -25.37 0.74 26.46
C TYR A 318 -24.82 -0.68 26.58
N HIS A 319 -23.50 -0.85 26.49
CA HIS A 319 -22.90 -2.19 26.52
C HIS A 319 -22.77 -2.75 27.93
N PHE A 320 -22.53 -1.89 28.92
CA PHE A 320 -22.11 -2.30 30.26
C PHE A 320 -22.98 -1.71 31.38
N GLY A 321 -23.99 -0.89 31.07
CA GLY A 321 -24.84 -0.25 32.08
C GLY A 321 -25.63 -1.23 32.97
N HIS A 322 -25.89 -2.44 32.48
CA HIS A 322 -26.51 -3.52 33.25
C HIS A 322 -25.67 -3.99 34.45
N ARG A 323 -24.38 -3.64 34.48
CA ARG A 323 -23.43 -4.00 35.55
C ARG A 323 -23.52 -3.06 36.74
N ARG A 324 -24.15 -1.89 36.59
CA ARG A 324 -24.27 -0.89 37.65
C ARG A 324 -24.95 -1.49 38.88
N ASN A 325 -24.34 -1.30 40.05
CA ASN A 325 -24.80 -1.83 41.34
C ASN A 325 -24.99 -3.36 41.36
N GLN A 326 -24.36 -4.09 40.43
CA GLN A 326 -24.30 -5.55 40.46
C GLN A 326 -22.98 -5.98 41.10
N ASN A 327 -23.00 -7.05 41.89
CA ASN A 327 -21.78 -7.62 42.46
C ASN A 327 -21.08 -8.55 41.45
N LEU A 328 -20.65 -8.00 40.31
CA LEU A 328 -19.98 -8.72 39.22
C LEU A 328 -18.47 -8.53 39.30
N LYS A 329 -17.71 -9.49 38.75
CA LYS A 329 -16.25 -9.31 38.60
C LYS A 329 -15.95 -8.20 37.62
N LYS A 330 -14.84 -7.50 37.84
CA LYS A 330 -14.40 -6.40 36.96
C LYS A 330 -14.09 -6.90 35.55
N ILE A 331 -14.29 -6.03 34.56
CA ILE A 331 -13.90 -6.28 33.16
C ILE A 331 -12.81 -5.30 32.74
N LEU A 332 -12.04 -5.67 31.71
CA LEU A 332 -10.97 -4.84 31.18
C LEU A 332 -11.36 -4.34 29.79
N LEU A 333 -11.34 -3.02 29.57
CA LEU A 333 -11.60 -2.41 28.27
C LEU A 333 -10.35 -1.68 27.75
N MET A 334 -9.88 -2.10 26.58
CA MET A 334 -8.69 -1.54 25.94
C MET A 334 -9.08 -0.47 24.91
N TRP A 335 -8.68 0.78 25.16
CA TRP A 335 -8.91 1.94 24.30
C TRP A 335 -7.63 2.57 23.79
N ASP A 336 -7.67 3.11 22.57
CA ASP A 336 -6.61 3.96 22.04
C ASP A 336 -6.50 5.29 22.83
N ASP A 337 -5.39 6.01 22.69
CA ASP A 337 -5.11 7.26 23.43
C ASP A 337 -5.89 8.48 22.89
N PHE A 338 -7.15 8.29 22.51
CA PHE A 338 -8.01 9.39 22.10
C PHE A 338 -8.59 10.12 23.32
N GLY A 339 -8.48 11.45 23.36
CA GLY A 339 -8.85 12.24 24.54
C GLY A 339 -10.30 12.06 25.01
N ALA A 340 -11.24 11.79 24.09
CA ALA A 340 -12.65 11.55 24.41
C ALA A 340 -12.90 10.23 25.17
N HIS A 341 -11.92 9.33 25.24
CA HIS A 341 -12.00 8.06 25.98
C HIS A 341 -11.64 8.21 27.45
N PHE A 342 -10.96 9.30 27.83
CA PHE A 342 -10.38 9.46 29.17
C PHE A 342 -10.71 10.82 29.81
N THR A 343 -11.82 11.45 29.41
CA THR A 343 -12.32 12.60 30.16
C THR A 343 -12.80 12.17 31.55
N PRO A 344 -12.75 13.04 32.57
CA PRO A 344 -13.13 12.68 33.95
C PRO A 344 -14.49 11.98 34.04
N ASP A 345 -15.50 12.48 33.33
CA ASP A 345 -16.85 11.89 33.33
C ASP A 345 -16.88 10.46 32.74
N VAL A 346 -16.03 10.18 31.75
CA VAL A 346 -15.97 8.85 31.12
C VAL A 346 -15.30 7.86 32.06
N VAL A 347 -14.22 8.29 32.72
CA VAL A 347 -13.53 7.47 33.73
C VAL A 347 -14.45 7.20 34.92
N ALA A 348 -15.19 8.20 35.40
CA ALA A 348 -16.16 8.03 36.48
C ALA A 348 -17.25 7.00 36.13
N VAL A 349 -17.81 7.07 34.91
CA VAL A 349 -18.80 6.07 34.46
C VAL A 349 -18.18 4.68 34.32
N ALA A 350 -16.94 4.56 33.85
CA ALA A 350 -16.25 3.27 33.79
C ALA A 350 -16.04 2.66 35.19
N GLU A 351 -15.67 3.47 36.17
CA GLU A 351 -15.53 3.06 37.57
C GLU A 351 -16.87 2.60 38.17
N GLU A 352 -17.96 3.33 37.93
CA GLU A 352 -19.32 2.92 38.37
C GLU A 352 -19.79 1.58 37.78
N LEU A 353 -19.24 1.18 36.64
CA LEU A 353 -19.62 -0.04 35.91
C LEU A 353 -18.62 -1.20 36.13
N ASP A 354 -17.67 -1.02 37.06
CA ASP A 354 -16.60 -1.98 37.34
C ASP A 354 -15.75 -2.32 36.10
N ILE A 355 -15.42 -1.30 35.32
CA ILE A 355 -14.61 -1.40 34.10
C ILE A 355 -13.23 -0.80 34.35
N ILE A 356 -12.19 -1.61 34.18
CA ILE A 356 -10.80 -1.16 34.17
C ILE A 356 -10.42 -0.74 32.76
N LEU A 357 -10.25 0.57 32.56
CA LEU A 357 -9.78 1.13 31.29
C LEU A 357 -8.26 0.97 31.15
N VAL A 358 -7.81 0.40 30.04
CA VAL A 358 -6.40 0.30 29.69
C VAL A 358 -6.13 1.08 28.41
N LYS A 359 -5.23 2.06 28.52
CA LYS A 359 -4.75 2.86 27.39
C LYS A 359 -3.72 2.09 26.57
N ILE A 360 -3.98 1.96 25.28
CA ILE A 360 -3.05 1.38 24.32
C ILE A 360 -1.91 2.38 24.07
N PRO A 361 -0.64 1.92 24.00
CA PRO A 361 0.49 2.82 23.82
C PRO A 361 0.33 3.62 22.52
N PRO A 362 0.43 4.97 22.57
CA PRO A 362 0.34 5.78 21.38
C PRO A 362 1.45 5.38 20.41
N THR A 363 1.20 5.48 19.10
CA THR A 363 2.11 5.05 18.00
C THR A 363 2.15 3.53 17.73
N PHE A 364 1.77 2.69 18.69
CA PHE A 364 1.92 1.23 18.60
C PHE A 364 0.60 0.47 18.44
N THR A 365 -0.50 1.14 18.06
CA THR A 365 -1.81 0.49 17.84
C THR A 365 -1.72 -0.68 16.87
N TRP A 366 -0.94 -0.53 15.79
CA TRP A 366 -0.72 -1.57 14.78
C TRP A 366 -0.17 -2.91 15.30
N ILE A 367 0.38 -2.96 16.52
CA ILE A 367 0.88 -4.19 17.16
C ILE A 367 0.22 -4.48 18.51
N CYS A 368 -0.15 -3.44 19.27
CA CYS A 368 -0.72 -3.57 20.61
C CYS A 368 -2.26 -3.60 20.64
N GLN A 369 -2.93 -3.17 19.56
CA GLN A 369 -4.40 -3.09 19.49
C GLN A 369 -4.97 -4.25 18.67
N PRO A 370 -5.72 -5.18 19.30
CA PRO A 370 -6.32 -6.31 18.60
C PRO A 370 -7.14 -5.92 17.37
N ALA A 371 -7.90 -4.82 17.46
CA ALA A 371 -8.72 -4.30 16.38
C ALA A 371 -7.95 -3.99 15.10
N ASP A 372 -6.91 -3.17 15.23
CA ASP A 372 -6.01 -2.78 14.14
C ASP A 372 -5.26 -3.99 13.57
N VAL A 373 -4.88 -4.93 14.44
CA VAL A 373 -4.13 -6.14 14.06
C VAL A 373 -4.99 -7.14 13.27
N ALA A 374 -6.28 -7.24 13.58
CA ALA A 374 -7.12 -8.35 13.11
C ALA A 374 -8.33 -7.98 12.28
N TRP A 375 -9.27 -7.17 12.79
CA TRP A 375 -10.60 -7.06 12.18
C TRP A 375 -10.85 -5.77 11.39
N MET A 376 -10.09 -4.70 11.63
CA MET A 376 -10.27 -3.43 10.90
C MET A 376 -10.02 -3.57 9.39
N LYS A 377 -8.96 -4.28 8.99
CA LYS A 377 -8.64 -4.47 7.56
C LYS A 377 -9.67 -5.37 6.85
N PRO A 378 -10.05 -6.55 7.36
CA PRO A 378 -11.10 -7.37 6.76
C PRO A 378 -12.44 -6.63 6.62
N LEU A 379 -12.84 -5.83 7.63
CA LEU A 379 -14.04 -5.00 7.56
C LEU A 379 -13.98 -4.03 6.36
N LYS A 380 -12.88 -3.28 6.22
CA LYS A 380 -12.68 -2.35 5.09
C LYS A 380 -12.72 -3.07 3.74
N ILE A 381 -12.16 -4.28 3.66
CA ILE A 381 -12.22 -5.09 2.43
C ILE A 381 -13.68 -5.47 2.11
N ALA A 382 -14.48 -5.86 3.10
CA ALA A 382 -15.89 -6.18 2.91
C ALA A 382 -16.70 -4.96 2.44
N LEU A 383 -16.47 -3.79 3.04
CA LEU A 383 -17.08 -2.53 2.63
C LEU A 383 -16.72 -2.15 1.18
N CYS A 384 -15.44 -2.27 0.79
CA CYS A 384 -15.04 -2.08 -0.60
C CYS A 384 -15.77 -3.02 -1.56
N LYS A 385 -16.00 -4.28 -1.17
CA LYS A 385 -16.76 -5.24 -2.00
C LYS A 385 -18.21 -4.81 -2.17
N ARG A 386 -18.87 -4.31 -1.11
CA ARG A 386 -20.24 -3.78 -1.18
C ARG A 386 -20.33 -2.57 -2.11
N TRP A 387 -19.37 -1.65 -2.02
CA TRP A 387 -19.30 -0.51 -2.95
C TRP A 387 -19.08 -0.95 -4.41
N VAL A 388 -18.22 -1.95 -4.66
CA VAL A 388 -18.06 -2.50 -6.02
C VAL A 388 -19.36 -3.14 -6.52
N GLN A 389 -20.11 -3.81 -5.65
CA GLN A 389 -21.41 -4.37 -6.02
C GLN A 389 -22.42 -3.27 -6.38
N HIS A 390 -22.52 -2.22 -5.55
CA HIS A 390 -23.33 -1.03 -5.86
C HIS A 390 -22.97 -0.43 -7.22
N LEU A 391 -21.67 -0.25 -7.49
CA LEU A 391 -21.21 0.27 -8.79
C LEU A 391 -21.62 -0.66 -9.95
N ARG A 392 -21.57 -1.98 -9.77
CA ARG A 392 -22.04 -2.94 -10.79
C ARG A 392 -23.54 -2.83 -11.03
N ASP A 393 -24.33 -2.64 -9.99
CA ASP A 393 -25.77 -2.51 -10.09
C ASP A 393 -26.15 -1.19 -10.80
N GLU A 394 -25.47 -0.09 -10.46
CA GLU A 394 -25.61 1.19 -11.16
C GLU A 394 -25.25 1.09 -12.66
N ILE A 395 -24.19 0.35 -12.99
CA ILE A 395 -23.82 0.07 -14.38
C ILE A 395 -24.89 -0.79 -15.07
N GLY A 396 -25.43 -1.81 -14.40
CA GLY A 396 -26.47 -2.67 -14.94
C GLY A 396 -27.81 -1.98 -15.17
N LEU A 397 -28.15 -0.99 -14.35
CA LEU A 397 -29.34 -0.15 -14.49
C LEU A 397 -29.20 0.92 -15.58
N HIS A 398 -27.97 1.24 -15.97
CA HIS A 398 -27.72 2.25 -16.99
C HIS A 398 -28.11 1.74 -18.39
N LYS A 399 -29.15 2.33 -18.98
CA LYS A 399 -29.67 1.93 -20.30
C LYS A 399 -29.12 2.76 -21.46
N SER A 400 -29.10 4.09 -21.31
CA SER A 400 -28.72 5.02 -22.37
C SER A 400 -28.32 6.38 -21.83
N GLY A 401 -27.57 7.16 -22.61
CA GLY A 401 -27.12 8.51 -22.26
C GLY A 401 -25.81 8.52 -21.47
N PRO A 402 -25.41 9.67 -20.90
CA PRO A 402 -24.21 9.74 -20.07
C PRO A 402 -24.39 8.97 -18.76
N PHE A 403 -23.39 8.16 -18.39
CA PHE A 403 -23.38 7.49 -17.10
C PHE A 403 -23.27 8.49 -15.95
N HIS A 404 -24.18 8.38 -14.99
CA HIS A 404 -24.20 9.15 -13.75
C HIS A 404 -24.26 8.19 -12.57
N LEU A 405 -23.18 8.15 -11.78
CA LEU A 405 -23.09 7.30 -10.61
C LEU A 405 -23.90 7.92 -9.46
N ARG A 406 -24.95 7.23 -8.99
CA ARG A 406 -25.67 7.68 -7.80
C ARG A 406 -24.89 7.31 -6.54
N ARG A 407 -24.94 8.20 -5.55
CA ARG A 407 -24.36 7.96 -4.23
C ARG A 407 -25.17 6.87 -3.50
N PRO A 408 -24.51 5.98 -2.75
CA PRO A 408 -25.18 5.20 -1.73
C PRO A 408 -25.83 6.13 -0.70
N ASP A 409 -26.96 5.74 -0.13
CA ASP A 409 -27.61 6.50 0.93
C ASP A 409 -27.22 5.99 2.34
N ARG A 410 -27.88 6.50 3.38
CA ARG A 410 -27.60 6.09 4.76
C ARG A 410 -28.02 4.66 5.03
N PHE A 411 -29.12 4.20 4.44
CA PHE A 411 -29.57 2.83 4.60
C PHE A 411 -28.53 1.88 3.99
N ASP A 412 -28.08 2.17 2.76
CA ASP A 412 -27.04 1.37 2.10
C ASP A 412 -25.79 1.24 2.98
N VAL A 413 -25.27 2.36 3.47
CA VAL A 413 -24.00 2.37 4.21
C VAL A 413 -24.13 1.72 5.59
N VAL A 414 -25.29 1.85 6.25
CA VAL A 414 -25.56 1.16 7.52
C VAL A 414 -25.75 -0.34 7.32
N ASP A 415 -26.47 -0.74 6.26
CA ASP A 415 -26.64 -2.15 5.89
C ASP A 415 -25.27 -2.77 5.63
N TRP A 416 -24.44 -2.11 4.81
CA TRP A 416 -23.12 -2.63 4.44
C TRP A 416 -22.19 -2.80 5.64
N VAL A 417 -22.18 -1.87 6.60
CA VAL A 417 -21.31 -1.99 7.79
C VAL A 417 -21.78 -3.08 8.73
N ASN A 418 -23.10 -3.22 8.94
CA ASN A 418 -23.64 -4.26 9.82
C ASN A 418 -23.42 -5.64 9.21
N GLU A 419 -23.72 -5.84 7.92
CA GLU A 419 -23.46 -7.11 7.24
C GLU A 419 -21.95 -7.42 7.18
N ALA A 420 -21.10 -6.42 6.92
CA ALA A 420 -19.65 -6.62 6.95
C ALA A 420 -19.18 -7.04 8.34
N TRP A 421 -19.75 -6.45 9.39
CA TRP A 421 -19.45 -6.78 10.77
C TRP A 421 -19.89 -8.19 11.16
N GLU A 422 -21.13 -8.56 10.81
CA GLU A 422 -21.69 -9.89 11.01
C GLU A 422 -20.91 -10.96 10.24
N GLY A 423 -20.41 -10.65 9.04
CA GLY A 423 -19.59 -11.54 8.23
C GLY A 423 -18.17 -11.79 8.77
N LEU A 424 -17.68 -11.03 9.75
CA LEU A 424 -16.35 -11.26 10.32
C LEU A 424 -16.31 -12.52 11.18
N SER A 425 -15.37 -13.41 10.88
CA SER A 425 -15.23 -14.67 11.61
C SER A 425 -14.67 -14.46 13.02
N LYS A 426 -15.24 -15.19 13.99
CA LYS A 426 -14.75 -15.30 15.38
C LYS A 426 -13.25 -15.65 15.46
N LYS A 427 -12.77 -16.52 14.56
CA LYS A 427 -11.36 -16.92 14.47
C LYS A 427 -10.41 -15.75 14.17
N VAL A 428 -10.80 -14.83 13.27
CA VAL A 428 -9.98 -13.65 12.95
C VAL A 428 -9.81 -12.77 14.18
N ILE A 429 -10.90 -12.58 14.92
CA ILE A 429 -10.94 -11.77 16.13
C ILE A 429 -10.04 -12.34 17.24
N ILE A 430 -10.21 -13.62 17.59
CA ILE A 430 -9.39 -14.29 18.62
C ILE A 430 -7.90 -14.21 18.26
N ASN A 431 -7.57 -14.39 16.98
CA ASN A 431 -6.19 -14.24 16.50
C ASN A 431 -5.62 -12.83 16.69
N GLY A 432 -6.46 -11.79 16.74
CA GLY A 432 -6.05 -10.43 17.10
C GLY A 432 -5.52 -10.36 18.52
N PHE A 433 -6.33 -10.81 19.49
CA PHE A 433 -5.92 -10.85 20.90
C PHE A 433 -4.68 -11.71 21.13
N LEU A 434 -4.57 -12.86 20.45
CA LEU A 434 -3.39 -13.73 20.51
C LEU A 434 -2.13 -13.05 19.96
N LYS A 435 -2.24 -12.32 18.84
CA LYS A 435 -1.10 -11.60 18.24
C LYS A 435 -0.64 -10.43 19.09
N CYS A 436 -1.57 -9.77 19.78
CA CYS A 436 -1.26 -8.72 20.75
C CYS A 436 -0.82 -9.28 22.11
N GLN A 437 -0.68 -10.60 22.25
CA GLN A 437 -0.28 -11.28 23.48
C GLN A 437 -1.16 -10.94 24.70
N VAL A 438 -2.42 -10.55 24.45
CA VAL A 438 -3.39 -10.22 25.50
C VAL A 438 -3.93 -11.50 26.13
N ILE A 439 -4.12 -12.54 25.31
CA ILE A 439 -4.52 -13.89 25.74
C ILE A 439 -3.51 -14.92 25.24
N ASP A 440 -3.44 -16.06 25.91
CA ASP A 440 -2.54 -17.16 25.57
C ASP A 440 -3.25 -18.22 24.70
N ARG A 441 -2.49 -18.94 23.87
CA ARG A 441 -3.05 -19.96 22.93
C ARG A 441 -3.75 -21.14 23.62
N ASN A 442 -3.60 -21.31 24.93
CA ASN A 442 -4.02 -22.50 25.66
C ASN A 442 -5.24 -22.30 26.58
N SER A 443 -5.99 -21.21 26.45
CA SER A 443 -7.15 -20.97 27.32
C SER A 443 -8.44 -21.69 26.91
N ASN A 444 -8.57 -22.17 25.66
CA ASN A 444 -9.85 -22.65 25.11
C ASN A 444 -9.82 -24.07 24.51
N ASN A 445 -9.11 -25.02 25.14
CA ASN A 445 -9.24 -26.46 24.79
C ASN A 445 -9.67 -27.32 25.99
N LYS A 446 -10.43 -26.70 26.90
CA LYS A 446 -11.45 -27.32 27.76
C LYS A 446 -12.72 -26.57 27.36
N ASP A 447 -13.45 -26.96 26.33
CA ASP A 447 -14.22 -28.18 26.22
C ASP A 447 -14.46 -28.51 24.73
N ALA A 448 -14.65 -29.79 24.48
CA ALA A 448 -15.00 -30.38 23.18
C ALA A 448 -16.37 -29.91 22.66
#